data_AF-A0AAU5ZTT5-F1
#
_entry.id   AF-A0AAU5ZTT5-F1
#
_cell.length_a   1.000
_cell.length_b   1.000
_cell.length_c   1.000
_cell.angle_alpha   90.00
_cell.angle_beta   90.00
_cell.angle_gamma   90.00
#
_symmetry.space_group_name_H-M   'P 1'
#
loop_
_entity.id
_entity.type
_entity.pdbx_description
1 polymer ?
#
loop_
_entity_poly.entity_id
_entity_poly.type
_entity_poly.pdbx_seq_one_letter_code
_entity_poly.pdbx_strand_id
1 'polypeptide(L)'
;MQLTVTRRTAVAVALSAVSALALQGLALPSAHASTPAASSAPSDSATVGGIEAATARAVARSLGNADWRAQVRTAALGSRQVDLGTLTARASAPAALNSAVSTADRRIATAKGLPPTAGSLLRLRLGADSMRGALTTKVKPLVAVAANDDSATTVTAYDSAGRAHTLSAGQTPKQPVYVVDIDVSKAVSLGLAQVNKAFEKAGLRAPMKAAAGNAGYWTTKVDSVYLNDDEEPWVLGDAEIYSIVSGFGLDGNVRVDTVTMPYLDDDHTTYYPNQILVNWSNYKYNEADVVMMEDDGDTNYATLAKALADALLTITDQGTYIPLVDAILAALPTSWYTNDADYVDSWYTLAQSSSGRVNGARGNGWMTVSPYFVQQF
;
A
#
# COMPACT_ATOMS: atom_id res chain seq x y z
N MET A 1 -72.35 18.93 0.77
CA MET A 1 -73.36 18.49 1.77
C MET A 1 -74.07 17.28 1.20
N GLN A 2 -74.33 16.28 2.04
CA GLN A 2 -74.98 14.98 1.76
C GLN A 2 -74.10 13.86 1.20
N LEU A 3 -73.66 13.03 2.15
CA LEU A 3 -73.43 11.59 2.01
C LEU A 3 -74.68 10.89 1.47
N THR A 4 -74.51 9.83 0.67
CA THR A 4 -75.20 8.56 0.99
C THR A 4 -74.48 7.36 0.42
N VAL A 5 -74.24 6.42 1.32
CA VAL A 5 -73.75 5.05 1.13
C VAL A 5 -74.95 4.12 0.98
N THR A 6 -74.89 3.20 0.03
CA THR A 6 -75.68 1.95 -0.02
C THR A 6 -74.74 0.90 -0.63
N ARG A 7 -74.17 -0.09 0.11
CA ARG A 7 -74.79 -1.33 0.65
C ARG A 7 -75.82 -1.92 -0.34
N ARG A 8 -75.80 -3.19 -0.76
CA ARG A 8 -75.12 -4.43 -0.32
C ARG A 8 -75.54 -5.53 -1.33
N THR A 9 -74.71 -6.57 -1.46
CA THR A 9 -75.06 -8.00 -1.70
C THR A 9 -75.74 -8.42 -3.04
N ALA A 10 -75.54 -9.59 -3.63
CA ALA A 10 -74.58 -10.70 -3.54
C ALA A 10 -74.99 -11.77 -4.60
N VAL A 11 -74.08 -12.71 -4.95
CA VAL A 11 -74.32 -14.09 -5.46
C VAL A 11 -74.87 -14.20 -6.91
N ALA A 12 -74.51 -15.10 -7.82
CA ALA A 12 -73.46 -16.09 -8.13
C ALA A 12 -73.83 -16.59 -9.58
N VAL A 13 -73.01 -17.14 -10.47
CA VAL A 13 -72.40 -18.48 -10.52
C VAL A 13 -71.68 -18.58 -11.89
N ALA A 14 -70.46 -19.13 -11.85
CA ALA A 14 -69.69 -19.92 -12.83
C ALA A 14 -69.82 -19.73 -14.36
N LEU A 15 -68.68 -19.57 -15.03
CA LEU A 15 -68.16 -20.61 -15.93
C LEU A 15 -66.63 -20.51 -16.10
N SER A 16 -66.03 -21.69 -16.18
CA SER A 16 -64.63 -22.12 -16.15
C SER A 16 -63.72 -21.59 -17.27
N ALA A 17 -62.44 -21.34 -16.96
CA ALA A 17 -61.32 -21.77 -17.81
C ALA A 17 -60.01 -21.81 -17.01
N VAL A 18 -59.36 -22.96 -17.10
CA VAL A 18 -58.11 -23.38 -16.45
C VAL A 18 -56.91 -22.70 -17.12
N SER A 19 -55.95 -22.20 -16.33
CA SER A 19 -54.54 -22.10 -16.72
C SER A 19 -53.68 -22.05 -15.46
N ALA A 20 -53.09 -23.19 -15.13
CA ALA A 20 -52.05 -23.32 -14.13
C ALA A 20 -50.71 -22.86 -14.74
N LEU A 21 -50.05 -21.92 -14.09
CA LEU A 21 -48.62 -21.65 -14.26
C LEU A 21 -48.03 -21.43 -12.87
N ALA A 22 -47.35 -22.47 -12.39
CA ALA A 22 -46.56 -22.44 -11.18
C ALA A 22 -45.31 -21.58 -11.42
N LEU A 23 -45.19 -20.42 -10.76
CA LEU A 23 -43.88 -19.83 -10.50
C LEU A 23 -43.31 -20.51 -9.25
N GLN A 24 -42.32 -21.35 -9.47
CA GLN A 24 -41.46 -21.88 -8.43
C GLN A 24 -40.62 -20.74 -7.87
N GLY A 25 -40.88 -20.36 -6.63
CA GLY A 25 -39.94 -19.57 -5.84
C GLY A 25 -38.73 -20.44 -5.51
N LEU A 26 -37.57 -20.09 -6.05
CA LEU A 26 -36.28 -20.65 -5.65
C LEU A 26 -35.97 -20.17 -4.24
N ALA A 27 -36.43 -20.92 -3.24
CA ALA A 27 -35.91 -20.87 -1.90
C ALA A 27 -34.51 -21.50 -1.90
N LEU A 28 -33.48 -20.70 -1.70
CA LEU A 28 -32.14 -21.19 -1.42
C LEU A 28 -32.15 -21.84 -0.02
N PRO A 29 -31.63 -23.07 0.14
CA PRO A 29 -31.56 -23.72 1.45
C PRO A 29 -30.50 -23.07 2.32
N SER A 30 -30.92 -22.58 3.50
CA SER A 30 -30.05 -22.20 4.61
C SER A 30 -29.35 -23.43 5.19
N ALA A 31 -28.22 -23.82 4.60
CA ALA A 31 -27.32 -24.79 5.21
C ALA A 31 -26.51 -24.12 6.33
N HIS A 32 -26.96 -24.30 7.58
CA HIS A 32 -26.09 -24.15 8.75
C HIS A 32 -25.05 -25.28 8.72
N ALA A 33 -23.92 -25.02 8.05
CA ALA A 33 -22.73 -25.84 8.19
C ALA A 33 -21.94 -25.31 9.39
N SER A 34 -21.90 -26.11 10.45
CA SER A 34 -21.04 -25.92 11.61
C SER A 34 -19.59 -25.72 11.16
N THR A 35 -19.06 -24.53 11.38
CA THR A 35 -17.65 -24.18 11.17
C THR A 35 -16.78 -25.03 12.10
N PRO A 36 -15.79 -25.79 11.59
CA PRO A 36 -14.70 -26.23 12.44
C PRO A 36 -13.87 -25.00 12.77
N ALA A 37 -13.86 -24.60 14.03
CA ALA A 37 -12.91 -23.63 14.54
C ALA A 37 -11.47 -24.18 14.42
N ALA A 38 -10.58 -23.25 14.07
CA ALA A 38 -9.13 -23.30 14.18
C ALA A 38 -8.34 -24.21 13.20
N SER A 39 -7.63 -23.56 12.28
CA SER A 39 -6.20 -23.84 12.09
C SER A 39 -5.46 -22.55 11.73
N SER A 40 -4.72 -22.07 12.74
CA SER A 40 -3.62 -21.11 12.73
C SER A 40 -3.81 -19.82 11.92
N ALA A 41 -4.07 -18.72 12.63
CA ALA A 41 -3.47 -17.45 12.24
C ALA A 41 -1.97 -17.70 11.97
N PRO A 42 -1.38 -17.15 10.91
CA PRO A 42 0.06 -17.25 10.72
C PRO A 42 0.71 -16.79 12.02
N SER A 43 1.60 -17.61 12.58
CA SER A 43 2.35 -17.24 13.78
C SER A 43 2.92 -15.83 13.56
N ASP A 44 2.76 -14.89 14.49
CA ASP A 44 3.24 -13.50 14.36
C ASP A 44 4.64 -13.44 13.75
N SER A 45 5.49 -14.42 14.06
CA SER A 45 6.82 -14.57 13.45
C SER A 45 6.89 -14.62 11.92
N ALA A 46 5.79 -14.84 11.19
CA ALA A 46 5.73 -14.99 9.73
C ALA A 46 5.30 -13.72 8.97
N THR A 47 4.76 -12.70 9.66
CA THR A 47 4.45 -11.38 9.08
C THR A 47 5.69 -10.49 9.09
N VAL A 48 5.69 -9.38 8.34
CA VAL A 48 6.81 -8.43 8.35
C VAL A 48 6.98 -7.84 9.74
N GLY A 49 5.90 -7.36 10.35
CA GLY A 49 5.93 -6.78 11.71
C GLY A 49 6.48 -7.74 12.78
N GLY A 50 6.16 -9.04 12.72
CA GLY A 50 6.73 -10.00 13.66
C GLY A 50 8.19 -10.36 13.39
N ILE A 51 8.65 -10.29 12.14
CA ILE A 51 10.08 -10.42 11.79
C ILE A 51 10.85 -9.20 12.31
N GLU A 52 10.33 -8.00 12.13
CA GLU A 52 10.92 -6.77 12.65
C GLU A 52 10.96 -6.79 14.18
N ALA A 53 9.89 -7.22 14.85
CA ALA A 53 9.84 -7.28 16.32
C ALA A 53 10.87 -8.27 16.89
N ALA A 54 11.04 -9.42 16.24
CA ALA A 54 12.09 -10.38 16.60
C ALA A 54 13.49 -9.78 16.40
N THR A 55 13.69 -9.04 15.30
CA THR A 55 14.95 -8.37 14.96
C THR A 55 15.26 -7.24 15.95
N ALA A 56 14.30 -6.37 16.26
CA ALA A 56 14.41 -5.30 17.24
C ALA A 56 14.84 -5.84 18.60
N ARG A 57 14.24 -6.95 19.05
CA ARG A 57 14.63 -7.61 20.31
C ARG A 57 16.05 -8.19 20.27
N ALA A 58 16.48 -8.73 19.13
CA ALA A 58 17.85 -9.21 18.94
C ALA A 58 18.87 -8.05 18.96
N VAL A 59 18.55 -6.96 18.26
CA VAL A 59 19.33 -5.72 18.27
C VAL A 59 19.41 -5.16 19.68
N ALA A 60 18.29 -5.04 20.41
CA ALA A 60 18.26 -4.56 21.78
C ALA A 60 19.25 -5.32 22.67
N ARG A 61 19.14 -6.65 22.73
CA ARG A 61 20.03 -7.51 23.53
C ARG A 61 21.50 -7.35 23.14
N SER A 62 21.78 -7.20 21.85
CA SER A 62 23.16 -7.03 21.37
C SER A 62 23.82 -5.75 21.89
N LEU A 63 23.06 -4.69 22.17
CA LEU A 63 23.56 -3.42 22.71
C LEU A 63 24.12 -3.52 24.14
N GLY A 64 24.06 -4.70 24.77
CA GLY A 64 24.83 -5.02 25.97
C GLY A 64 26.35 -4.95 25.73
N ASN A 65 26.82 -5.20 24.49
CA ASN A 65 28.22 -5.03 24.11
C ASN A 65 28.56 -3.56 23.89
N ALA A 66 29.60 -3.06 24.57
CA ALA A 66 29.97 -1.64 24.56
C ALA A 66 30.51 -1.15 23.21
N ASP A 67 31.31 -1.96 22.52
CA ASP A 67 31.91 -1.61 21.22
C ASP A 67 30.85 -1.60 20.12
N TRP A 68 29.98 -2.62 20.12
CA TRP A 68 28.82 -2.66 19.23
C TRP A 68 27.91 -1.45 19.44
N ARG A 69 27.56 -1.14 20.70
CA ARG A 69 26.72 0.03 21.02
C ARG A 69 27.37 1.34 20.57
N ALA A 70 28.69 1.46 20.67
CA ALA A 70 29.42 2.62 20.15
C ALA A 70 29.33 2.69 18.62
N GLN A 71 29.46 1.55 17.92
CA GLN A 71 29.32 1.47 16.47
C GLN A 71 27.91 1.86 16.00
N VAL A 72 26.87 1.33 16.64
CA VAL A 72 25.46 1.66 16.33
C VAL A 72 25.21 3.15 16.54
N ARG A 73 25.68 3.72 17.65
CA ARG A 73 25.57 5.17 17.91
C ARG A 73 26.24 6.00 16.82
N THR A 74 27.48 5.67 16.45
CA THR A 74 28.19 6.40 15.40
C THR A 74 27.44 6.35 14.08
N ALA A 75 26.88 5.19 13.71
CA ALA A 75 26.09 5.05 12.49
C ALA A 75 24.81 5.87 12.53
N ALA A 76 24.04 5.79 13.62
CA ALA A 76 22.79 6.52 13.79
C ALA A 76 22.98 8.06 13.88
N LEU A 77 24.12 8.52 14.40
CA LEU A 77 24.45 9.95 14.37
C LEU A 77 24.93 10.42 12.99
N GLY A 78 25.52 9.53 12.18
CA GLY A 78 26.06 9.85 10.86
C GLY A 78 25.06 9.77 9.71
N SER A 79 23.92 9.08 9.89
CA SER A 79 22.87 8.94 8.88
C SER A 79 21.48 9.03 9.51
N ARG A 80 20.45 9.34 8.71
CA ARG A 80 19.04 9.23 9.13
C ARG A 80 18.56 7.79 9.11
N GLN A 81 18.98 7.02 8.12
CA GLN A 81 18.65 5.63 7.96
C GLN A 81 19.95 4.81 7.83
N VAL A 82 20.05 3.71 8.55
CA VAL A 82 21.24 2.84 8.57
C VAL A 82 20.83 1.45 8.11
N ASP A 83 21.37 1.00 6.98
CA ASP A 83 21.22 -0.38 6.51
C ASP A 83 21.75 -1.36 7.56
N LEU A 84 20.84 -2.18 8.11
CA LEU A 84 21.15 -3.00 9.27
C LEU A 84 22.06 -4.18 8.89
N GLY A 85 21.90 -4.76 7.70
CA GLY A 85 22.77 -5.83 7.20
C GLY A 85 24.22 -5.37 7.07
N THR A 86 24.45 -4.19 6.51
CA THR A 86 25.77 -3.55 6.39
C THR A 86 26.35 -3.20 7.75
N LEU A 87 25.50 -2.76 8.68
CA LEU A 87 25.93 -2.44 10.05
C LEU A 87 26.38 -3.70 10.81
N THR A 88 25.62 -4.80 10.71
CA THR A 88 25.93 -6.07 11.40
C THR A 88 27.02 -6.89 10.74
N ALA A 89 27.38 -6.60 9.47
CA ALA A 89 28.52 -7.23 8.82
C ALA A 89 29.88 -6.73 9.35
N ARG A 90 29.92 -5.66 10.14
CA ARG A 90 31.15 -5.08 10.70
C ARG A 90 31.63 -5.81 11.95
N ALA A 91 32.93 -5.68 12.24
CA ALA A 91 33.64 -6.47 13.25
C ALA A 91 33.07 -6.37 14.68
N SER A 92 32.49 -5.25 15.09
CA SER A 92 31.96 -5.10 16.46
C SER A 92 30.61 -5.80 16.67
N ALA A 93 29.92 -6.22 15.60
CA ALA A 93 28.62 -6.87 15.71
C ALA A 93 28.76 -8.35 16.12
N PRO A 94 27.88 -8.89 16.98
CA PRO A 94 27.84 -10.33 17.24
C PRO A 94 27.52 -11.13 15.97
N ALA A 95 28.29 -12.17 15.66
CA ALA A 95 28.08 -13.00 14.47
C ALA A 95 26.66 -13.61 14.40
N ALA A 96 26.09 -13.97 15.55
CA ALA A 96 24.71 -14.46 15.64
C ALA A 96 23.68 -13.40 15.25
N LEU A 97 23.92 -12.12 15.56
CA LEU A 97 23.05 -11.02 15.14
C LEU A 97 23.11 -10.83 13.63
N ASN A 98 24.31 -10.85 13.04
CA ASN A 98 24.47 -10.74 11.59
C ASN A 98 23.71 -11.83 10.83
N SER A 99 23.81 -13.09 11.31
CA SER A 99 23.07 -14.22 10.74
C SER A 99 21.55 -14.06 10.90
N ALA A 100 21.10 -13.56 12.05
CA ALA A 100 19.69 -13.29 12.31
C ALA A 100 19.14 -12.20 11.38
N VAL A 101 19.85 -11.09 11.19
CA VAL A 101 19.47 -10.00 10.28
C VAL A 101 19.42 -10.47 8.83
N SER A 102 20.45 -11.18 8.35
CA SER A 102 20.44 -11.74 6.98
C SER A 102 19.31 -12.76 6.75
N THR A 103 18.92 -13.50 7.79
CA THR A 103 17.77 -14.40 7.71
C THR A 103 16.45 -13.64 7.72
N ALA A 104 16.35 -12.59 8.54
CA ALA A 104 15.18 -11.71 8.57
C ALA A 104 14.97 -11.00 7.23
N ASP A 105 16.01 -10.43 6.62
CA ASP A 105 15.96 -9.80 5.29
C ASP A 105 15.36 -10.74 4.23
N ARG A 106 15.81 -12.00 4.17
CA ARG A 106 15.27 -12.99 3.22
C ARG A 106 13.81 -13.35 3.49
N ARG A 107 13.42 -13.39 4.77
CA ARG A 107 12.04 -13.70 5.17
C ARG A 107 11.11 -12.54 4.83
N ILE A 108 11.54 -11.29 5.05
CA ILE A 108 10.83 -10.08 4.65
C ILE A 108 10.67 -10.05 3.12
N ALA A 109 11.76 -10.27 2.38
CA ALA A 109 11.69 -10.33 0.92
C ALA A 109 10.68 -11.39 0.44
N THR A 110 10.64 -12.56 1.08
CA THR A 110 9.65 -13.60 0.77
C THR A 110 8.23 -13.16 1.13
N ALA A 111 8.03 -12.58 2.32
CA ALA A 111 6.73 -12.11 2.80
C ALA A 111 6.15 -11.01 1.89
N LYS A 112 6.98 -10.07 1.43
CA LYS A 112 6.60 -9.00 0.50
C LYS A 112 6.59 -9.42 -0.98
N GLY A 113 6.87 -10.69 -1.30
CA GLY A 113 6.88 -11.19 -2.69
C GLY A 113 7.98 -10.60 -3.57
N LEU A 114 9.07 -10.15 -2.96
CA LEU A 114 10.23 -9.52 -3.62
C LEU A 114 11.20 -10.59 -4.16
N PRO A 115 12.02 -10.25 -5.17
CA PRO A 115 13.02 -11.18 -5.69
C PRO A 115 14.08 -11.53 -4.64
N PRO A 116 14.67 -12.74 -4.67
CA PRO A 116 15.76 -13.13 -3.75
C PRO A 116 16.98 -12.21 -3.79
N THR A 117 17.12 -11.41 -4.85
CA THR A 117 18.19 -10.42 -5.05
C THR A 117 17.91 -9.07 -4.40
N ALA A 118 16.82 -8.93 -3.63
CA ALA A 118 16.46 -7.67 -2.95
C ALA A 118 17.56 -7.14 -2.00
N GLY A 119 18.41 -8.04 -1.48
CA GLY A 119 19.49 -7.69 -0.57
C GLY A 119 18.97 -7.37 0.83
N SER A 120 19.67 -6.47 1.54
CA SER A 120 19.21 -6.02 2.87
C SER A 120 18.02 -5.08 2.73
N LEU A 121 17.00 -5.28 3.56
CA LEU A 121 15.78 -4.49 3.61
C LEU A 121 15.60 -3.88 5.00
N LEU A 122 16.12 -4.51 6.04
CA LEU A 122 16.08 -3.98 7.39
C LEU A 122 16.97 -2.75 7.53
N ARG A 123 16.43 -1.70 8.13
CA ARG A 123 17.16 -0.51 8.52
C ARG A 123 17.06 -0.26 10.03
N LEU A 124 17.89 0.65 10.50
CA LEU A 124 17.86 1.21 11.84
C LEU A 124 17.91 2.72 11.74
N ARG A 125 16.99 3.39 12.42
CA ARG A 125 16.95 4.85 12.52
C ARG A 125 16.76 5.31 13.96
N LEU A 126 16.93 6.60 14.20
CA LEU A 126 16.42 7.21 15.43
C LEU A 126 14.92 7.47 15.27
N GLY A 127 14.17 7.26 16.34
CA GLY A 127 12.72 7.48 16.35
C GLY A 127 12.32 8.92 16.02
N ALA A 128 13.16 9.90 16.35
CA ALA A 128 12.99 11.27 15.89
C ALA A 128 14.35 11.98 15.78
N ASP A 129 14.46 12.92 14.84
CA ASP A 129 15.69 13.72 14.65
C ASP A 129 16.04 14.53 15.92
N SER A 130 15.04 14.91 16.72
CA SER A 130 15.23 15.59 18.01
C SER A 130 16.01 14.76 19.04
N MET A 131 16.06 13.43 18.89
CA MET A 131 16.78 12.53 19.80
C MET A 131 18.31 12.55 19.60
N ARG A 132 18.80 13.09 18.47
CA ARG A 132 20.23 13.08 18.12
C ARG A 132 21.11 13.71 19.21
N GLY A 133 20.69 14.84 19.77
CA GLY A 133 21.42 15.53 20.84
C GLY A 133 21.46 14.75 22.16
N ALA A 134 20.43 13.95 22.45
CA ALA A 134 20.34 13.13 23.66
C ALA A 134 21.11 11.80 23.54
N LEU A 135 21.46 11.37 22.32
CA LEU A 135 22.17 10.13 22.05
C LEU A 135 23.68 10.24 22.37
N THR A 136 23.99 10.23 23.67
CA THR A 136 25.37 10.34 24.18
C THR A 136 25.95 8.99 24.62
N THR A 137 27.24 8.97 24.98
CA THR A 137 27.92 7.76 25.51
C THR A 137 27.36 7.26 26.84
N LYS A 138 26.70 8.12 27.61
CA LYS A 138 26.17 7.81 28.95
C LYS A 138 24.75 7.25 28.92
N VAL A 139 24.06 7.42 27.80
CA VAL A 139 22.67 7.00 27.64
C VAL A 139 22.61 5.59 27.05
N LYS A 140 21.68 4.79 27.55
CA LYS A 140 21.34 3.47 26.98
C LYS A 140 20.05 3.63 26.18
N PRO A 141 20.10 3.63 24.84
CA PRO A 141 18.90 3.73 24.02
C PRO A 141 18.01 2.50 24.18
N LEU A 142 16.71 2.68 23.98
CA LEU A 142 15.79 1.56 23.76
C LEU A 142 15.79 1.20 22.26
N VAL A 143 15.26 0.03 21.93
CA VAL A 143 15.03 -0.39 20.55
C VAL A 143 13.56 -0.75 20.38
N ALA A 144 12.84 0.00 19.56
CA ALA A 144 11.46 -0.26 19.20
C ALA A 144 11.36 -0.88 17.80
N VAL A 145 10.15 -1.32 17.48
CA VAL A 145 9.74 -1.66 16.12
C VAL A 145 8.73 -0.61 15.67
N ALA A 146 8.68 -0.29 14.37
CA ALA A 146 7.54 0.46 13.83
C ALA A 146 6.26 -0.33 14.17
N ALA A 147 5.23 0.31 14.71
CA ALA A 147 3.94 -0.36 14.81
C ALA A 147 3.47 -0.71 13.38
N ASN A 148 2.55 -1.65 13.20
CA ASN A 148 1.88 -1.83 11.90
C ASN A 148 0.40 -1.43 12.06
N ASP A 149 0.13 -0.51 12.98
CA ASP A 149 -1.21 -0.13 13.43
C ASP A 149 -1.18 1.36 13.74
N ASP A 150 -1.78 2.15 12.86
CA ASP A 150 -1.77 3.61 12.87
C ASP A 150 -2.62 4.13 14.05
N SER A 151 -3.58 3.31 14.50
CA SER A 151 -4.38 3.57 15.70
C SER A 151 -3.65 3.23 17.02
N ALA A 152 -2.42 2.69 16.94
CA ALA A 152 -1.69 2.26 18.11
C ALA A 152 -1.37 3.44 19.03
N THR A 153 -1.99 3.47 20.21
CA THR A 153 -1.69 4.50 21.23
C THR A 153 -0.36 4.26 21.95
N THR A 154 0.24 3.09 21.79
CA THR A 154 1.48 2.68 22.47
C THR A 154 2.45 1.95 21.58
N VAL A 155 3.74 2.17 21.80
CA VAL A 155 4.85 1.49 21.12
C VAL A 155 5.60 0.61 22.09
N THR A 156 5.87 -0.64 21.72
CA THR A 156 6.72 -1.53 22.50
C THR A 156 8.20 -1.31 22.15
N ALA A 157 9.01 -1.00 23.15
CA ALA A 157 10.46 -0.87 23.02
C ALA A 157 11.20 -1.83 23.96
N TYR A 158 12.43 -2.19 23.64
CA TYR A 158 13.24 -3.14 24.38
C TYR A 158 14.52 -2.51 24.89
N ASP A 159 14.90 -2.80 26.13
CA ASP A 159 16.21 -2.43 26.67
C ASP A 159 17.30 -3.45 26.32
N SER A 160 18.55 -3.16 26.70
CA SER A 160 19.68 -4.06 26.44
C SER A 160 19.65 -5.39 27.19
N ALA A 161 18.77 -5.54 28.18
CA ALA A 161 18.49 -6.83 28.83
C ALA A 161 17.35 -7.59 28.13
N GLY A 162 16.74 -7.00 27.10
CA GLY A 162 15.60 -7.54 26.38
C GLY A 162 14.28 -7.38 27.13
N ARG A 163 14.20 -6.52 28.16
CA ARG A 163 12.94 -6.21 28.83
C ARG A 163 12.12 -5.26 27.98
N ALA A 164 10.83 -5.53 27.87
CA ALA A 164 9.90 -4.66 27.18
C ALA A 164 9.55 -3.43 28.03
N HIS A 165 9.39 -2.30 27.37
CA HIS A 165 8.96 -1.01 27.88
C HIS A 165 7.83 -0.53 26.97
N THR A 166 6.80 0.05 27.54
CA THR A 166 5.68 0.65 26.79
C THR A 166 5.91 2.15 26.72
N LEU A 167 5.96 2.68 25.49
CA LEU A 167 6.10 4.10 25.19
C LEU A 167 4.77 4.62 24.62
N SER A 168 4.54 5.92 24.72
CA SER A 168 3.39 6.55 24.05
C SER A 168 3.69 6.71 22.56
N ALA A 169 2.73 6.37 21.71
CA ALA A 169 2.82 6.63 20.27
C ALA A 169 2.58 8.12 19.93
N GLY A 170 1.70 8.80 20.67
CA GLY A 170 1.42 10.23 20.46
C GLY A 170 2.42 11.21 21.06
N GLN A 171 3.48 10.74 21.74
CA GLN A 171 4.50 11.61 22.34
C GLN A 171 5.90 11.06 22.15
N THR A 172 6.76 11.85 21.51
CA THR A 172 8.17 11.51 21.31
C THR A 172 8.90 11.33 22.66
N PRO A 173 9.51 10.17 22.94
CA PRO A 173 10.23 9.92 24.19
C PRO A 173 11.46 10.82 24.37
N LYS A 174 11.74 11.22 25.62
CA LYS A 174 13.00 11.92 25.97
C LYS A 174 14.22 11.01 25.89
N GLN A 175 14.04 9.72 26.17
CA GLN A 175 15.10 8.73 26.03
C GLN A 175 15.23 8.38 24.54
N PRO A 176 16.45 8.41 23.96
CA PRO A 176 16.66 7.98 22.59
C PRO A 176 16.16 6.56 22.35
N VAL A 177 15.43 6.38 21.27
CA VAL A 177 14.92 5.09 20.80
C VAL A 177 15.47 4.87 19.40
N TYR A 178 16.10 3.72 19.19
CA TYR A 178 16.33 3.21 17.84
C TYR A 178 15.06 2.51 17.37
N VAL A 179 14.64 2.77 16.16
CA VAL A 179 13.56 2.03 15.50
C VAL A 179 14.19 1.08 14.49
N VAL A 180 13.80 -0.18 14.56
CA VAL A 180 14.10 -1.19 13.54
C VAL A 180 12.82 -1.38 12.73
N ASP A 181 12.93 -1.09 11.44
CA ASP A 181 11.88 -1.18 10.44
C ASP A 181 12.51 -1.63 9.11
N ILE A 182 11.71 -1.72 8.05
CA ILE A 182 12.21 -1.90 6.68
C ILE A 182 12.50 -0.56 6.00
N ASP A 183 13.42 -0.58 5.04
CA ASP A 183 13.56 0.44 4.00
C ASP A 183 12.39 0.27 3.02
N VAL A 184 11.25 0.85 3.38
CA VAL A 184 9.99 0.74 2.66
C VAL A 184 10.13 1.35 1.26
N SER A 185 10.74 2.53 1.12
CA SER A 185 11.13 3.12 -0.18
C SER A 185 11.83 2.13 -1.13
N LYS A 186 12.83 1.39 -0.62
CA LYS A 186 13.49 0.33 -1.40
C LYS A 186 12.55 -0.85 -1.68
N ALA A 187 11.77 -1.28 -0.69
CA ALA A 187 10.82 -2.38 -0.82
C ALA A 187 9.76 -2.09 -1.90
N VAL A 188 9.18 -0.88 -1.91
CA VAL A 188 8.19 -0.40 -2.89
C VAL A 188 8.81 -0.33 -4.27
N SER A 189 10.01 0.24 -4.41
CA SER A 189 10.70 0.30 -5.70
C SER A 189 10.91 -1.10 -6.30
N LEU A 190 11.40 -2.05 -5.50
CA LEU A 190 11.58 -3.45 -5.91
C LEU A 190 10.25 -4.15 -6.18
N GLY A 191 9.25 -3.87 -5.35
CA GLY A 191 7.91 -4.43 -5.41
C GLY A 191 7.18 -4.03 -6.69
N LEU A 192 7.16 -2.75 -7.01
CA LEU A 192 6.55 -2.24 -8.24
C LEU A 192 7.31 -2.68 -9.48
N ALA A 193 8.64 -2.82 -9.43
CA ALA A 193 9.39 -3.45 -10.53
C ALA A 193 8.94 -4.90 -10.78
N GLN A 194 8.66 -5.65 -9.72
CA GLN A 194 8.12 -7.02 -9.82
C GLN A 194 6.67 -7.02 -10.35
N VAL A 195 5.81 -6.10 -9.89
CA VAL A 195 4.45 -5.90 -10.41
C VAL A 195 4.48 -5.60 -11.90
N ASN A 196 5.33 -4.67 -12.31
CA ASN A 196 5.48 -4.25 -13.69
C ASN A 196 5.88 -5.41 -14.61
N LYS A 197 6.85 -6.23 -14.16
CA LYS A 197 7.27 -7.44 -14.87
C LYS A 197 6.14 -8.46 -15.01
N ALA A 198 5.30 -8.60 -13.98
CA ALA A 198 4.15 -9.49 -14.03
C ALA A 198 3.08 -8.97 -15.00
N PHE A 199 2.81 -7.67 -15.02
CA PHE A 199 1.90 -7.04 -16.00
C PHE A 199 2.39 -7.16 -17.43
N GLU A 200 3.70 -6.97 -17.68
CA GLU A 200 4.29 -7.23 -19.00
C GLU A 200 4.08 -8.68 -19.44
N LYS A 201 4.33 -9.64 -18.55
CA LYS A 201 4.09 -11.07 -18.83
C LYS A 201 2.61 -11.39 -19.08
N ALA A 202 1.71 -10.68 -18.42
CA ALA A 202 0.26 -10.80 -18.58
C ALA A 202 -0.28 -10.08 -19.81
N GLY A 203 0.52 -9.23 -20.48
CA GLY A 203 0.08 -8.40 -21.60
C GLY A 203 -0.58 -7.07 -21.20
N LEU A 204 -0.66 -6.76 -19.91
CA LEU A 204 -1.25 -5.52 -19.37
C LEU A 204 -0.35 -4.28 -19.55
N ARG A 205 0.85 -4.46 -20.13
CA ARG A 205 1.78 -3.37 -20.48
C ARG A 205 2.30 -3.51 -21.90
N ALA A 206 1.43 -3.95 -22.83
CA ALA A 206 1.81 -4.08 -24.22
C ALA A 206 2.49 -2.78 -24.74
N PRO A 207 3.70 -2.87 -25.32
CA PRO A 207 4.41 -1.70 -25.80
C PRO A 207 3.70 -1.09 -27.00
N MET A 208 3.84 0.23 -27.13
CA MET A 208 3.37 1.01 -28.27
C MET A 208 3.84 0.38 -29.59
N LYS A 209 2.93 0.27 -30.58
CA LYS A 209 3.36 0.29 -31.98
C LYS A 209 3.76 1.73 -32.28
N ALA A 210 5.06 1.98 -32.48
CA ALA A 210 5.57 3.31 -32.78
C ALA A 210 4.78 3.90 -33.96
N ALA A 211 3.96 4.93 -33.70
CA ALA A 211 3.36 5.72 -34.74
C ALA A 211 4.49 6.50 -35.42
N ALA A 212 4.89 6.06 -36.61
CA ALA A 212 5.87 6.77 -37.41
C ALA A 212 5.36 8.20 -37.69
N GLY A 213 5.99 9.21 -37.09
CA GLY A 213 5.75 10.62 -37.43
C GLY A 213 5.49 11.61 -36.28
N ASN A 214 5.33 11.17 -35.02
CA ASN A 214 5.12 12.11 -33.90
C ASN A 214 6.45 12.53 -33.24
N ALA A 215 6.73 13.83 -33.23
CA ALA A 215 7.89 14.47 -32.59
C ALA A 215 7.77 14.59 -31.05
N GLY A 216 6.99 13.72 -30.40
CA GLY A 216 6.66 13.80 -28.98
C GLY A 216 5.35 13.12 -28.61
N TYR A 217 4.94 13.26 -27.34
CA TYR A 217 3.70 12.68 -26.82
C TYR A 217 3.05 13.57 -25.75
N TRP A 218 1.73 13.46 -25.62
CA TRP A 218 0.98 14.15 -24.57
C TRP A 218 0.96 13.32 -23.27
N THR A 219 0.98 14.03 -22.15
CA THR A 219 0.88 13.47 -20.81
C THR A 219 -0.09 14.27 -19.96
N THR A 220 -0.54 13.65 -18.87
CA THR A 220 -1.09 14.39 -17.72
C THR A 220 0.01 14.47 -16.66
N LYS A 221 0.37 15.68 -16.25
CA LYS A 221 1.38 15.97 -15.24
C LYS A 221 0.71 16.40 -13.94
N VAL A 222 1.20 15.90 -12.80
CA VAL A 222 0.82 16.37 -11.46
C VAL A 222 1.70 17.57 -11.11
N ASP A 223 1.06 18.73 -10.99
CA ASP A 223 1.70 19.98 -10.58
C ASP A 223 1.81 20.07 -9.06
N SER A 224 0.75 19.66 -8.35
CA SER A 224 0.73 19.56 -6.89
C SER A 224 -0.20 18.46 -6.40
N VAL A 225 0.05 17.98 -5.19
CA VAL A 225 -0.73 16.92 -4.53
C VAL A 225 -0.73 17.12 -3.02
N TYR A 226 -1.81 16.71 -2.38
CA TYR A 226 -2.06 16.85 -0.95
C TYR A 226 -2.94 15.71 -0.45
N LEU A 227 -2.66 15.21 0.76
CA LEU A 227 -3.43 14.20 1.48
C LEU A 227 -3.86 14.77 2.85
N ASN A 228 -5.10 14.46 3.29
CA ASN A 228 -5.65 14.93 4.57
C ASN A 228 -5.20 14.10 5.77
N ASP A 229 -4.91 12.82 5.59
CA ASP A 229 -4.58 11.94 6.69
C ASP A 229 -3.63 10.85 6.21
N ASP A 230 -2.51 10.70 6.92
CA ASP A 230 -1.63 9.52 6.87
C ASP A 230 -1.67 8.74 8.21
N GLU A 231 -2.42 9.22 9.22
CA GLU A 231 -2.51 8.72 10.61
C GLU A 231 -1.18 8.24 11.24
N GLU A 232 0.02 8.68 10.81
CA GLU A 232 1.26 7.99 11.20
C GLU A 232 1.86 8.46 12.55
N PRO A 233 2.02 7.59 13.58
CA PRO A 233 2.86 7.90 14.74
C PRO A 233 4.33 8.08 14.37
N TRP A 234 5.11 8.79 15.22
CA TRP A 234 6.57 9.02 15.03
C TRP A 234 7.42 7.76 14.78
N VAL A 235 6.86 6.59 15.10
CA VAL A 235 7.51 5.30 14.95
C VAL A 235 7.33 4.68 13.56
N LEU A 236 6.41 5.12 12.70
CA LEU A 236 6.09 4.44 11.43
C LEU A 236 7.07 4.76 10.32
N GLY A 237 7.36 6.03 10.06
CA GLY A 237 8.40 6.37 9.09
C GLY A 237 7.99 7.57 8.28
N ASP A 238 8.34 7.50 7.00
CA ASP A 238 7.82 8.38 5.96
C ASP A 238 6.79 7.52 5.21
N ALA A 239 5.63 8.04 4.81
CA ALA A 239 4.66 7.27 4.04
C ALA A 239 5.17 6.95 2.62
N GLU A 240 4.99 5.71 2.14
CA GLU A 240 5.38 5.34 0.77
C GLU A 240 4.20 5.18 -0.18
N ILE A 241 3.87 6.29 -0.83
CA ILE A 241 2.74 6.37 -1.76
C ILE A 241 3.13 5.96 -3.18
N TYR A 242 2.23 5.23 -3.84
CA TYR A 242 2.28 4.95 -5.27
C TYR A 242 0.89 4.99 -5.91
N SER A 243 0.82 5.14 -7.23
CA SER A 243 -0.42 5.12 -7.99
C SER A 243 -0.42 4.01 -9.01
N ILE A 244 -1.58 3.36 -9.16
CA ILE A 244 -1.94 2.43 -10.22
C ILE A 244 -2.81 3.20 -11.21
N VAL A 245 -2.27 3.46 -12.40
CA VAL A 245 -2.95 4.14 -13.49
C VAL A 245 -3.43 3.11 -14.50
N SER A 246 -4.72 3.07 -14.77
CA SER A 246 -5.32 2.07 -15.67
C SER A 246 -6.20 2.68 -16.74
N GLY A 247 -6.40 1.94 -17.82
CA GLY A 247 -7.24 2.30 -18.96
C GLY A 247 -7.16 1.19 -20.00
N PHE A 248 -7.44 1.51 -21.26
CA PHE A 248 -7.27 0.55 -22.36
C PHE A 248 -6.04 0.89 -23.19
N GLY A 249 -5.21 -0.09 -23.46
CA GLY A 249 -4.08 0.00 -24.38
C GLY A 249 -4.54 0.13 -25.83
N LEU A 250 -3.61 0.51 -26.72
CA LEU A 250 -3.87 0.65 -28.16
C LEU A 250 -4.31 -0.66 -28.84
N ASP A 251 -4.05 -1.80 -28.20
CA ASP A 251 -4.49 -3.12 -28.62
C ASP A 251 -5.91 -3.49 -28.15
N GLY A 252 -6.57 -2.61 -27.38
CA GLY A 252 -7.91 -2.82 -26.83
C GLY A 252 -7.93 -3.68 -25.56
N ASN A 253 -6.78 -4.10 -25.04
CA ASN A 253 -6.68 -4.77 -23.75
C ASN A 253 -6.56 -3.75 -22.62
N VAL A 254 -6.90 -4.15 -21.38
CA VAL A 254 -6.62 -3.31 -20.22
C VAL A 254 -5.11 -3.07 -20.12
N ARG A 255 -4.74 -1.81 -19.85
CA ARG A 255 -3.38 -1.38 -19.58
C ARG A 255 -3.26 -0.88 -18.14
N VAL A 256 -2.15 -1.21 -17.48
CA VAL A 256 -1.82 -0.72 -16.14
C VAL A 256 -0.39 -0.21 -16.08
N ASP A 257 -0.20 1.03 -15.64
CA ASP A 257 1.09 1.65 -15.35
C ASP A 257 1.17 2.02 -13.87
N THR A 258 2.33 1.86 -13.24
CA THR A 258 2.57 2.24 -11.84
C THR A 258 3.44 3.49 -11.77
N VAL A 259 3.15 4.38 -10.81
CA VAL A 259 3.87 5.64 -10.58
C VAL A 259 4.19 5.77 -9.10
N THR A 260 5.46 5.78 -8.73
CA THR A 260 5.89 6.02 -7.34
C THR A 260 5.82 7.50 -7.01
N MET A 261 5.35 7.83 -5.81
CA MET A 261 5.29 9.20 -5.27
C MET A 261 6.01 9.27 -3.92
N PRO A 262 7.34 9.01 -3.88
CA PRO A 262 8.12 8.84 -2.64
C PRO A 262 8.46 10.18 -1.95
N TYR A 263 7.63 11.18 -2.18
CA TYR A 263 7.75 12.51 -1.61
C TYR A 263 6.49 12.86 -0.81
N LEU A 264 5.50 11.98 -0.77
CA LEU A 264 4.26 12.17 -0.04
C LEU A 264 4.45 11.61 1.37
N ASP A 265 5.33 12.24 2.13
CA ASP A 265 5.87 11.70 3.38
C ASP A 265 5.14 12.20 4.62
N ASP A 266 4.43 13.33 4.50
CA ASP A 266 3.72 14.00 5.59
C ASP A 266 2.26 14.34 5.18
N ASP A 267 1.31 14.06 6.07
CA ASP A 267 -0.05 14.59 5.98
C ASP A 267 -0.09 16.12 5.95
N HIS A 268 -1.23 16.65 5.51
CA HIS A 268 -1.51 18.09 5.48
C HIS A 268 -0.48 18.94 4.71
N THR A 269 0.42 18.31 3.95
CA THR A 269 1.48 18.96 3.21
C THR A 269 1.15 18.95 1.73
N THR A 270 1.27 20.13 1.11
CA THR A 270 1.14 20.23 -0.35
C THR A 270 2.51 20.09 -0.99
N TYR A 271 2.69 19.04 -1.78
CA TYR A 271 3.91 18.80 -2.55
C TYR A 271 3.76 19.29 -3.99
N TYR A 272 4.88 19.61 -4.64
CA TYR A 272 4.93 20.21 -5.99
C TYR A 272 5.86 19.44 -6.94
N PRO A 273 5.54 18.18 -7.27
CA PRO A 273 6.50 17.25 -7.86
C PRO A 273 6.80 17.48 -9.35
N ASN A 274 5.90 18.14 -10.09
CA ASN A 274 5.99 18.26 -11.55
C ASN A 274 6.18 16.90 -12.26
N GLN A 275 5.52 15.86 -11.74
CA GLN A 275 5.71 14.47 -12.17
C GLN A 275 4.69 14.08 -13.25
N ILE A 276 5.12 13.28 -14.24
CA ILE A 276 4.19 12.68 -15.21
C ILE A 276 3.41 11.56 -14.52
N LEU A 277 2.08 11.64 -14.59
CA LEU A 277 1.17 10.62 -14.07
C LEU A 277 0.67 9.68 -15.18
N VAL A 278 0.28 10.23 -16.32
CA VAL A 278 -0.25 9.45 -17.45
C VAL A 278 0.53 9.78 -18.72
N ASN A 279 1.00 8.76 -19.44
CA ASN A 279 1.51 8.91 -20.80
C ASN A 279 0.46 8.42 -21.81
N TRP A 280 -0.16 9.36 -22.52
CA TRP A 280 -1.28 9.09 -23.43
C TRP A 280 -0.86 8.35 -24.70
N SER A 281 0.43 8.25 -25.03
CA SER A 281 0.88 7.41 -26.16
C SER A 281 0.60 5.93 -25.96
N ASN A 282 0.27 5.53 -24.73
CA ASN A 282 0.06 4.14 -24.37
C ASN A 282 -1.41 3.73 -24.28
N TYR A 283 -2.34 4.70 -24.34
CA TYR A 283 -3.76 4.46 -24.10
C TYR A 283 -4.57 4.73 -25.38
N LYS A 284 -5.60 3.89 -25.61
CA LYS A 284 -6.55 4.02 -26.72
C LYS A 284 -7.50 5.19 -26.53
N TYR A 285 -8.01 5.35 -25.31
CA TYR A 285 -8.90 6.45 -24.95
C TYR A 285 -8.08 7.58 -24.32
N ASN A 286 -8.59 8.79 -24.43
CA ASN A 286 -8.05 9.98 -23.77
C ASN A 286 -8.51 10.07 -22.30
N GLU A 287 -8.82 8.93 -21.68
CA GLU A 287 -9.32 8.77 -20.31
C GLU A 287 -8.56 7.63 -19.64
N ALA A 288 -8.24 7.81 -18.36
CA ALA A 288 -7.58 6.82 -17.52
C ALA A 288 -8.11 6.96 -16.09
N ASP A 289 -8.05 5.87 -15.34
CA ASP A 289 -8.37 5.84 -13.92
C ASP A 289 -7.10 5.76 -13.08
N VAL A 290 -7.13 6.37 -11.91
CA VAL A 290 -5.99 6.39 -10.99
C VAL A 290 -6.45 5.89 -9.63
N VAL A 291 -5.77 4.88 -9.10
CA VAL A 291 -5.92 4.43 -7.71
C VAL A 291 -4.61 4.69 -7.00
N MET A 292 -4.64 5.52 -5.97
CA MET A 292 -3.49 5.82 -5.13
C MET A 292 -3.49 4.89 -3.92
N MET A 293 -2.32 4.37 -3.62
CA MET A 293 -2.06 3.32 -2.65
C MET A 293 -0.87 3.70 -1.79
N GLU A 294 -0.79 3.11 -0.61
CA GLU A 294 0.30 3.21 0.35
C GLU A 294 0.86 1.80 0.62
N ASP A 295 2.09 1.69 1.14
CA ASP A 295 2.66 0.41 1.62
C ASP A 295 2.89 0.49 3.13
N ASP A 296 1.95 -0.04 3.90
CA ASP A 296 1.98 -0.12 5.38
C ASP A 296 2.99 -1.15 5.94
N GLY A 297 3.77 -1.80 5.06
CA GLY A 297 4.82 -2.74 5.42
C GLY A 297 4.49 -4.21 5.17
N ASP A 298 3.23 -4.65 5.17
CA ASP A 298 2.85 -6.06 4.97
C ASP A 298 2.40 -6.39 3.52
N THR A 299 2.37 -5.40 2.63
CA THR A 299 2.02 -5.60 1.21
C THR A 299 2.92 -6.64 0.51
N ASN A 300 2.28 -7.64 -0.11
CA ASN A 300 2.92 -8.63 -0.98
C ASN A 300 2.70 -8.29 -2.46
N TYR A 301 3.75 -7.79 -3.10
CA TYR A 301 3.72 -7.30 -4.47
C TYR A 301 3.47 -8.38 -5.53
N ALA A 302 3.89 -9.61 -5.28
CA ALA A 302 3.63 -10.72 -6.20
C ALA A 302 2.15 -11.14 -6.18
N THR A 303 1.55 -11.16 -4.99
CA THR A 303 0.11 -11.41 -4.81
C THR A 303 -0.70 -10.27 -5.40
N LEU A 304 -0.33 -9.01 -5.17
CA LEU A 304 -0.96 -7.84 -5.77
C LEU A 304 -1.01 -7.94 -7.30
N ALA A 305 0.16 -8.16 -7.91
CA ALA A 305 0.27 -8.23 -9.36
C ALA A 305 -0.60 -9.34 -9.94
N LYS A 306 -0.65 -10.49 -9.27
CA LYS A 306 -1.50 -11.61 -9.67
C LYS A 306 -2.98 -11.26 -9.56
N ALA A 307 -3.41 -10.67 -8.44
CA ALA A 307 -4.82 -10.35 -8.22
C ALA A 307 -5.32 -9.32 -9.24
N LEU A 308 -4.55 -8.27 -9.49
CA LEU A 308 -4.86 -7.27 -10.52
C LEU A 308 -4.86 -7.89 -11.93
N ALA A 309 -3.88 -8.75 -12.23
CA ALA A 309 -3.86 -9.42 -13.53
C ALA A 309 -5.07 -10.32 -13.74
N ASP A 310 -5.43 -11.15 -12.76
CA ASP A 310 -6.57 -12.05 -12.83
C ASP A 310 -7.89 -11.28 -13.01
N ALA A 311 -8.07 -10.16 -12.30
CA ALA A 311 -9.28 -9.35 -12.42
C ALA A 311 -9.36 -8.61 -13.77
N LEU A 312 -8.30 -7.91 -14.15
CA LEU A 312 -8.31 -7.00 -15.29
C LEU A 312 -8.28 -7.72 -16.64
N LEU A 313 -7.68 -8.92 -16.73
CA LEU A 313 -7.67 -9.72 -17.96
C LEU A 313 -9.06 -10.23 -18.38
N THR A 314 -10.05 -10.18 -17.48
CA THR A 314 -11.44 -10.55 -17.82
C THR A 314 -12.20 -9.41 -18.50
N ILE A 315 -11.67 -8.19 -18.42
CA ILE A 315 -12.31 -6.99 -18.96
C ILE A 315 -11.82 -6.78 -20.39
N THR A 316 -12.78 -6.70 -21.32
CA THR A 316 -12.52 -6.42 -22.72
C THR A 316 -13.14 -5.10 -23.12
N ASP A 317 -12.47 -4.40 -24.03
CA ASP A 317 -12.98 -3.16 -24.60
C ASP A 317 -14.25 -3.43 -25.44
N GLN A 318 -15.35 -2.78 -25.07
CA GLN A 318 -16.65 -2.90 -25.74
C GLN A 318 -16.92 -1.78 -26.75
N GLY A 319 -15.89 -1.00 -27.12
CA GLY A 319 -16.01 0.15 -28.01
C GLY A 319 -16.42 1.45 -27.30
N THR A 320 -16.41 1.46 -25.97
CA THR A 320 -16.60 2.64 -25.12
C THR A 320 -15.65 2.55 -23.92
N TYR A 321 -15.27 3.69 -23.36
CA TYR A 321 -14.53 3.70 -22.10
C TYR A 321 -15.42 3.15 -20.97
N ILE A 322 -14.83 2.31 -20.12
CA ILE A 322 -15.46 1.74 -18.92
C ILE A 322 -14.47 2.00 -17.78
N PRO A 323 -14.88 2.69 -16.70
CA PRO A 323 -14.01 2.92 -15.57
C PRO A 323 -13.54 1.61 -14.91
N LEU A 324 -12.27 1.57 -14.54
CA LEU A 324 -11.57 0.39 -14.02
C LEU A 324 -11.26 0.47 -12.52
N VAL A 325 -11.48 1.61 -11.86
CA VAL A 325 -11.24 1.78 -10.42
C VAL A 325 -11.93 0.67 -9.62
N ASP A 326 -13.23 0.45 -9.86
CA ASP A 326 -14.00 -0.54 -9.09
C ASP A 326 -13.47 -1.96 -9.27
N ALA A 327 -12.99 -2.29 -10.48
CA ALA A 327 -12.36 -3.58 -10.77
C ALA A 327 -11.00 -3.75 -10.09
N ILE A 328 -10.21 -2.67 -10.02
CA ILE A 328 -8.95 -2.63 -9.28
C ILE A 328 -9.21 -2.83 -7.80
N LEU A 329 -10.10 -2.03 -7.21
CA LEU A 329 -10.46 -2.11 -5.80
C LEU A 329 -11.01 -3.50 -5.46
N ALA A 330 -11.94 -4.04 -6.24
CA ALA A 330 -12.47 -5.39 -6.01
C ALA A 330 -11.42 -6.52 -6.09
N ALA A 331 -10.27 -6.28 -6.75
CA ALA A 331 -9.18 -7.25 -6.84
C ALA A 331 -8.23 -7.18 -5.63
N LEU A 332 -8.23 -6.10 -4.85
CA LEU A 332 -7.35 -5.96 -3.70
C LEU A 332 -7.78 -6.92 -2.58
N PRO A 333 -6.84 -7.61 -1.91
CA PRO A 333 -7.15 -8.44 -0.76
C PRO A 333 -7.91 -7.66 0.33
N THR A 334 -8.87 -8.29 1.01
CA THR A 334 -9.65 -7.61 2.07
C THR A 334 -8.77 -7.06 3.19
N SER A 335 -7.62 -7.70 3.46
CA SER A 335 -6.64 -7.21 4.43
C SER A 335 -6.17 -5.78 4.15
N TRP A 336 -6.15 -5.38 2.89
CA TRP A 336 -5.72 -4.04 2.43
C TRP A 336 -6.78 -2.96 2.64
N TYR A 337 -7.92 -3.34 3.23
CA TYR A 337 -8.97 -2.43 3.66
C TYR A 337 -9.11 -2.37 5.18
N THR A 338 -8.45 -3.27 5.91
CA THR A 338 -8.70 -3.49 7.34
C THR A 338 -7.60 -2.94 8.24
N ASN A 339 -6.52 -2.39 7.67
CA ASN A 339 -5.40 -1.80 8.39
C ASN A 339 -5.19 -0.31 8.03
N ASP A 340 -6.26 0.31 7.51
CA ASP A 340 -6.46 1.74 7.20
C ASP A 340 -5.51 2.48 6.23
N ALA A 341 -4.39 1.90 5.79
CA ALA A 341 -3.43 2.58 4.91
C ALA A 341 -2.85 1.76 3.73
N ASP A 342 -3.69 1.10 2.91
CA ASP A 342 -3.25 0.60 1.58
C ASP A 342 -4.01 1.27 0.43
N TYR A 343 -5.25 1.75 0.62
CA TYR A 343 -6.01 2.52 -0.38
C TYR A 343 -6.17 3.98 0.06
N VAL A 344 -5.47 4.89 -0.60
CA VAL A 344 -5.43 6.31 -0.23
C VAL A 344 -6.61 7.07 -0.82
N ASP A 345 -6.73 7.05 -2.15
CA ASP A 345 -7.82 7.70 -2.88
C ASP A 345 -7.88 7.22 -4.33
N SER A 346 -8.92 7.62 -5.08
CA SER A 346 -9.05 7.32 -6.50
C SER A 346 -9.62 8.47 -7.32
N TRP A 347 -9.23 8.51 -8.59
CA TRP A 347 -9.73 9.47 -9.58
C TRP A 347 -10.26 8.71 -10.78
N TYR A 348 -11.56 8.83 -11.01
CA TYR A 348 -12.24 8.20 -12.13
C TYR A 348 -12.12 9.09 -13.37
N THR A 349 -11.90 8.49 -14.54
CA THR A 349 -11.99 9.15 -15.85
C THR A 349 -11.14 10.42 -15.97
N LEU A 350 -9.90 10.39 -15.47
CA LEU A 350 -8.94 11.47 -15.66
C LEU A 350 -8.62 11.59 -17.15
N ALA A 351 -9.07 12.68 -17.79
CA ALA A 351 -8.87 12.88 -19.22
C ALA A 351 -7.52 13.52 -19.56
N GLN A 352 -7.04 13.35 -20.80
CA GLN A 352 -5.84 14.03 -21.33
C GLN A 352 -5.92 15.57 -21.23
N SER A 353 -7.12 16.11 -21.38
CA SER A 353 -7.38 17.56 -21.27
C SER A 353 -7.63 18.03 -19.84
N SER A 354 -7.57 17.14 -18.85
CA SER A 354 -7.79 17.50 -17.44
C SER A 354 -6.78 18.56 -17.02
N SER A 355 -7.29 19.60 -16.37
CA SER A 355 -6.47 20.70 -15.86
C SER A 355 -7.06 21.26 -14.58
N GLY A 356 -6.20 21.82 -13.73
CA GLY A 356 -6.61 22.36 -12.43
C GLY A 356 -6.77 21.26 -11.38
N ARG A 357 -7.47 21.60 -10.30
CA ARG A 357 -7.64 20.73 -9.14
C ARG A 357 -8.68 19.64 -9.41
N VAL A 358 -8.30 18.40 -9.17
CA VAL A 358 -9.15 17.21 -9.16
C VAL A 358 -9.14 16.61 -7.75
N ASN A 359 -10.32 16.46 -7.14
CA ASN A 359 -10.46 15.85 -5.82
C ASN A 359 -10.61 14.34 -5.99
N GLY A 360 -10.03 13.58 -5.07
CA GLY A 360 -10.23 12.13 -5.05
C GLY A 360 -11.64 11.75 -4.61
N ALA A 361 -12.09 10.58 -5.05
CA ALA A 361 -13.43 10.07 -4.81
C ALA A 361 -13.70 9.68 -3.35
N ARG A 362 -12.66 9.26 -2.60
CA ARG A 362 -12.74 9.02 -1.14
C ARG A 362 -12.76 10.35 -0.38
N GLY A 363 -12.30 11.43 -1.01
CA GLY A 363 -12.19 12.75 -0.38
C GLY A 363 -11.01 12.85 0.58
N ASN A 364 -10.05 11.91 0.53
CA ASN A 364 -8.85 11.95 1.34
C ASN A 364 -7.85 12.97 0.79
N GLY A 365 -7.74 13.08 -0.54
CA GLY A 365 -6.74 13.93 -1.18
C GLY A 365 -7.23 14.72 -2.38
N TRP A 366 -6.32 15.53 -2.92
CA TRP A 366 -6.52 16.21 -4.21
C TRP A 366 -5.19 16.34 -4.95
N MET A 367 -5.28 16.43 -6.27
CA MET A 367 -4.15 16.76 -7.15
C MET A 367 -4.50 17.98 -7.99
N THR A 368 -3.53 18.84 -8.29
CA THR A 368 -3.62 19.75 -9.43
C THR A 368 -2.87 19.14 -10.60
N VAL A 369 -3.52 19.04 -11.75
CA VAL A 369 -2.94 18.47 -12.96
C VAL A 369 -2.93 19.46 -14.11
N SER A 370 -2.06 19.21 -15.08
CA SER A 370 -2.04 19.92 -16.36
C SER A 370 -1.69 19.00 -17.53
N PRO A 371 -2.24 19.24 -18.73
CA PRO A 371 -1.75 18.61 -19.94
C PRO A 371 -0.33 19.09 -20.23
N TYR A 372 0.57 18.16 -20.55
CA TYR A 372 1.96 18.47 -20.84
C TYR A 372 2.43 17.73 -22.09
N PHE A 373 3.11 18.43 -23.01
CA PHE A 373 3.66 17.81 -24.20
C PHE A 373 5.15 17.55 -24.01
N VAL A 374 5.56 16.28 -24.12
CA VAL A 374 6.96 15.87 -24.09
C VAL A 374 7.48 15.81 -25.52
N GLN A 375 8.39 16.72 -25.86
CA GLN A 375 9.04 16.75 -27.17
C GLN A 375 10.16 15.71 -27.26
N GLN A 376 10.24 15.02 -28.40
CA GLN A 376 11.35 14.13 -28.76
C GLN A 376 12.41 14.95 -29.53
N PHE A 377 13.68 14.82 -29.13
CA PHE A 377 14.82 15.51 -29.76
C PHE A 377 15.78 14.53 -30.42
#